data_AF-A0A2A4UMM1-F1
#
_entry.id   AF-A0A2A4UMM1-F1
#
_cell.length_a   1.000
_cell.length_b   1.000
_cell.length_c   1.000
_cell.angle_alpha   90.00
_cell.angle_beta   90.00
_cell.angle_gamma   90.00
#
_symmetry.space_group_name_H-M   'P 1'
#
loop_
_entity.id
_entity.type
_entity.pdbx_description
1 polymer ?
#
loop_
_entity_poly.entity_id
_entity_poly.type
_entity_poly.pdbx_seq_one_letter_code
_entity_poly.pdbx_strand_id
1 'polypeptide(L)'
;MQTTNFIVNGITNTGLTLVLAHGAGSQMDSPFMDRVADGIAVHGFRVLRFEFPYMRERRITGKRVRPESLDLLADDWKKVLSELGDPKKLVIGGKHLQNNADRRHLAAFCGW
;
A
#
# COMPACT_ATOMS: atom_id res chain seq x y z
N MET A 1 -11.95 9.81 12.96
CA MET A 1 -10.84 9.49 12.02
C MET A 1 -10.99 8.03 11.65
N GLN A 2 -11.10 7.69 10.36
CA GLN A 2 -11.17 6.29 9.92
C GLN A 2 -9.77 5.70 10.06
N THR A 3 -9.59 4.74 10.98
CA THR A 3 -8.31 4.03 11.14
C THR A 3 -8.01 3.23 9.88
N THR A 4 -6.78 3.31 9.38
CA THR A 4 -6.39 2.52 8.22
C THR A 4 -6.28 1.04 8.61
N ASN A 5 -6.95 0.16 7.86
CA ASN A 5 -6.79 -1.28 8.05
C ASN A 5 -5.53 -1.77 7.32
N PHE A 6 -4.68 -2.52 8.03
CA PHE A 6 -3.43 -3.04 7.50
C PHE A 6 -3.42 -4.57 7.50
N ILE A 7 -2.95 -5.17 6.39
CA ILE A 7 -2.48 -6.56 6.39
C ILE A 7 -0.99 -6.54 6.69
N VAL A 8 -0.57 -7.32 7.69
CA VAL A 8 0.83 -7.41 8.12
C VAL A 8 1.41 -8.75 7.71
N ASN A 9 2.58 -8.72 7.07
CA ASN A 9 3.40 -9.90 6.78
C ASN A 9 4.79 -9.71 7.42
N GLY A 10 5.41 -10.81 7.86
CA GLY A 10 6.77 -10.81 8.39
C GLY A 10 6.90 -10.42 9.88
N ILE A 11 8.14 -10.22 10.31
CA ILE A 11 8.49 -10.01 11.72
C ILE A 11 8.12 -8.58 12.15
N THR A 12 7.43 -8.41 13.27
CA THR A 12 6.92 -7.10 13.70
C THR A 12 7.94 -6.20 14.39
N ASN A 13 9.06 -6.75 14.85
CA ASN A 13 10.12 -6.05 15.59
C ASN A 13 11.38 -5.79 14.72
N THR A 14 11.17 -5.43 13.45
CA THR A 14 12.27 -5.08 12.54
C THR A 14 12.51 -3.57 12.57
N GLY A 15 13.77 -3.15 12.40
CA GLY A 15 14.11 -1.73 12.29
C GLY A 15 13.53 -1.03 11.06
N LEU A 16 13.06 -1.78 10.05
CA LEU A 16 12.52 -1.29 8.79
C LEU A 16 11.16 -1.94 8.48
N THR A 17 10.21 -1.16 8.01
CA THR A 17 8.87 -1.58 7.60
C THR A 17 8.58 -1.10 6.18
N LEU A 18 8.24 -2.02 5.30
CA LEU A 18 7.82 -1.74 3.93
C LEU A 18 6.30 -1.59 3.88
N VAL A 19 5.80 -0.44 3.44
CA VAL A 19 4.37 -0.15 3.29
C VAL A 19 4.02 -0.21 1.81
N LEU A 20 3.05 -1.05 1.44
CA LEU A 20 2.64 -1.29 0.07
C LEU A 20 1.18 -0.91 -0.16
N ALA A 21 0.94 -0.04 -1.13
CA ALA A 21 -0.42 0.24 -1.63
C ALA A 21 -0.73 -0.56 -2.89
N HIS A 22 -2.02 -0.88 -3.08
CA HIS A 22 -2.50 -1.49 -4.31
C HIS A 22 -2.60 -0.48 -5.47
N GLY A 23 -2.73 -0.98 -6.70
CA GLY A 23 -3.02 -0.18 -7.89
C GLY A 23 -4.53 -0.06 -8.20
N ALA A 24 -4.89 0.66 -9.25
CA ALA A 24 -6.28 1.00 -9.62
C ALA A 24 -7.22 -0.19 -9.91
N GLY A 25 -6.67 -1.40 -10.07
CA GLY A 25 -7.42 -2.58 -10.53
C GLY A 25 -7.38 -3.78 -9.60
N SER A 26 -6.65 -3.74 -8.49
CA SER A 26 -6.46 -4.91 -7.62
C SER A 26 -6.55 -4.49 -6.17
N GLN A 27 -7.05 -5.39 -5.32
CA GLN A 27 -7.13 -5.18 -3.89
C GLN A 27 -5.79 -5.48 -3.19
N MET A 28 -5.65 -5.06 -1.93
CA MET A 28 -4.41 -5.28 -1.15
C MET A 28 -4.11 -6.77 -0.89
N ASP A 29 -5.12 -7.63 -0.90
CA ASP A 29 -5.12 -9.10 -0.74
C ASP A 29 -5.12 -9.83 -2.09
N SER A 30 -4.77 -9.15 -3.18
CA SER A 30 -4.62 -9.83 -4.47
C SER A 30 -3.48 -10.85 -4.43
N PRO A 31 -3.58 -11.99 -5.15
CA PRO A 31 -2.53 -13.03 -5.14
C PRO A 31 -1.14 -12.52 -5.53
N PHE A 32 -1.06 -11.44 -6.31
CA PHE A 32 0.21 -10.79 -6.63
C PHE A 32 0.80 -10.08 -5.41
N MET A 33 0.00 -9.27 -4.71
CA MET A 33 0.44 -8.53 -3.52
C MET A 33 0.78 -9.48 -2.38
N ASP A 34 0.04 -10.59 -2.22
CA ASP A 34 0.38 -11.65 -1.26
C ASP A 34 1.76 -12.23 -1.55
N ARG A 35 2.01 -12.69 -2.77
CA ARG A 35 3.32 -13.24 -3.15
C ARG A 35 4.47 -12.27 -2.95
N VAL A 36 4.26 -10.99 -3.26
CA VAL A 36 5.28 -9.94 -3.03
C VAL A 36 5.51 -9.74 -1.53
N ALA A 37 4.45 -9.64 -0.73
CA ALA A 37 4.57 -9.44 0.71
C ALA A 37 5.23 -10.65 1.40
N ASP A 38 4.84 -11.86 1.04
CA ASP A 38 5.40 -13.09 1.59
C ASP A 38 6.87 -13.26 1.18
N GLY A 39 7.22 -13.00 -0.08
CA GLY A 39 8.60 -13.06 -0.55
C GLY A 39 9.52 -12.12 0.23
N ILE A 40 9.07 -10.90 0.51
CA ILE A 40 9.84 -9.91 1.28
C ILE A 40 9.86 -10.29 2.77
N ALA A 41 8.75 -10.77 3.32
CA ALA A 41 8.63 -11.20 4.71
C ALA A 41 9.56 -12.37 5.06
N VAL A 42 9.75 -13.33 4.13
CA VAL A 42 10.67 -14.46 4.29
C VAL A 42 12.12 -14.01 4.45
N HIS A 43 12.49 -12.83 3.94
CA HIS A 43 13.81 -12.23 4.13
C HIS A 43 13.95 -11.43 5.44
N GLY A 44 12.98 -11.55 6.36
CA GLY A 44 13.05 -10.95 7.68
C GLY A 44 12.64 -9.48 7.75
N PHE A 45 11.92 -8.98 6.74
CA PHE A 45 11.37 -7.62 6.74
C PHE A 45 9.89 -7.61 7.16
N ARG A 46 9.45 -6.54 7.81
CA ARG A 46 8.03 -6.28 8.03
C ARG A 46 7.42 -5.67 6.78
N VAL A 47 6.30 -6.20 6.31
CA VAL A 47 5.52 -5.64 5.21
C VAL A 47 4.12 -5.29 5.72
N LEU A 48 3.68 -4.08 5.43
CA LEU A 48 2.34 -3.58 5.68
C LEU A 48 1.66 -3.32 4.35
N ARG A 49 0.42 -3.76 4.19
CA ARG A 49 -0.39 -3.47 3.01
C ARG A 49 -1.65 -2.76 3.44
N PHE A 50 -2.08 -1.77 2.68
CA PHE A 50 -3.32 -1.05 2.95
C PHE A 50 -4.09 -0.75 1.67
N GLU A 51 -5.34 -0.33 1.85
CA GLU A 51 -6.21 0.16 0.78
C GLU A 51 -6.49 1.64 0.90
N PHE A 52 -6.44 2.34 -0.23
CA PHE A 52 -6.96 3.70 -0.33
C PHE A 52 -8.47 3.73 -0.01
N PRO A 53 -8.99 4.85 0.51
CA PRO A 53 -10.39 4.98 0.89
C PRO A 53 -11.37 4.52 -0.20
N TYR A 54 -11.13 4.88 -1.46
CA TYR A 54 -12.01 4.50 -2.57
C TYR A 54 -12.08 2.98 -2.80
N MET A 55 -11.00 2.23 -2.54
CA MET A 55 -11.04 0.76 -2.64
C MET A 55 -11.73 0.10 -1.44
N ARG A 56 -11.60 0.68 -0.24
CA ARG A 56 -12.36 0.25 0.93
C ARG A 56 -13.86 0.46 0.70
N GLU A 57 -14.23 1.62 0.17
CA GLU A 57 -15.62 1.90 -0.22
C GLU A 57 -16.10 0.93 -1.30
N ARG A 58 -15.27 0.58 -2.28
CA ARG A 58 -15.59 -0.45 -3.28
C ARG A 58 -15.85 -1.82 -2.65
N ARG A 59 -15.16 -2.21 -1.57
CA ARG A 59 -15.47 -3.47 -0.86
C ARG A 59 -16.85 -3.46 -0.23
N ILE A 60 -17.24 -2.32 0.35
CA ILE A 60 -18.52 -2.18 1.06
C ILE A 60 -19.68 -2.07 0.06
N THR A 61 -19.51 -1.25 -0.98
CA THR A 61 -20.59 -0.90 -1.90
C THR A 61 -20.67 -1.81 -3.12
N GLY A 62 -19.60 -2.55 -3.43
CA GLY A 62 -19.45 -3.33 -4.66
C GLY A 62 -19.33 -2.48 -5.94
N LYS A 63 -19.48 -1.15 -5.85
CA LYS A 63 -19.48 -0.26 -7.01
C LYS A 63 -18.04 0.03 -7.45
N ARG A 64 -17.82 0.04 -8.76
CA ARG A 64 -16.51 0.39 -9.32
C ARG A 64 -16.30 1.90 -9.23
N VAL A 65 -15.57 2.32 -8.20
CA VAL A 65 -15.16 3.71 -7.98
C VAL A 65 -13.88 3.99 -8.75
N ARG A 66 -13.77 5.18 -9.37
CA ARG A 66 -12.53 5.61 -10.01
C ARG A 66 -11.51 6.02 -8.94
N PRO A 67 -10.20 5.85 -9.20
CA PRO A 67 -9.18 6.41 -8.34
C PRO A 67 -9.38 7.91 -8.18
N GLU A 68 -9.13 8.41 -6.97
CA GLU A 68 -9.09 9.83 -6.68
C GLU A 68 -7.90 10.52 -7.37
N SER A 69 -7.84 11.85 -7.31
CA SER A 69 -6.70 12.60 -7.86
C SER A 69 -5.39 12.19 -7.18
N LEU A 70 -4.27 12.37 -7.89
CA LEU A 70 -2.94 12.08 -7.34
C LEU A 70 -2.67 12.85 -6.04
N ASP A 71 -3.17 14.07 -5.91
CA ASP A 71 -3.02 14.90 -4.71
C ASP A 71 -3.72 14.27 -3.49
N LEU A 72 -4.95 13.77 -3.67
CA LEU A 72 -5.69 13.09 -2.60
C LEU A 72 -5.00 11.80 -2.17
N LEU A 73 -4.48 11.04 -3.14
CA LEU A 73 -3.73 9.81 -2.85
C LEU A 73 -2.42 10.11 -2.12
N ALA A 74 -1.74 11.20 -2.45
CA ALA A 74 -0.55 11.66 -1.72
C ALA A 74 -0.89 12.07 -0.28
N ASP A 75 -2.02 12.74 -0.07
CA ASP A 75 -2.47 13.09 1.28
C ASP A 75 -2.88 11.86 2.10
N ASP A 76 -3.48 10.86 1.47
CA ASP A 76 -3.77 9.59 2.14
C ASP A 76 -2.51 8.82 2.51
N TRP A 77 -1.49 8.84 1.66
CA TRP A 77 -0.16 8.33 2.03
C TRP A 77 0.40 9.02 3.27
N LYS A 78 0.33 10.36 3.35
CA LYS A 78 0.80 11.10 4.53
C LYS A 78 0.04 10.68 5.79
N LYS A 79 -1.28 10.51 5.71
CA LYS A 79 -2.11 10.02 6.84
C LYS A 79 -1.65 8.64 7.29
N VAL A 80 -1.52 7.71 6.35
CA VAL A 80 -1.06 6.34 6.63
C VAL A 80 0.33 6.35 7.28
N LEU A 81 1.28 7.12 6.76
CA LEU A 81 2.61 7.20 7.32
C LEU A 81 2.62 7.83 8.72
N SER A 82 1.77 8.82 8.95
CA SER A 82 1.61 9.41 10.29
C SER A 82 1.06 8.43 11.33
N GLU A 83 0.27 7.43 10.91
CA GLU A 83 -0.23 6.35 11.77
C GLU A 83 0.85 5.32 12.10
N LEU A 84 1.88 5.18 11.25
CA LEU A 84 2.90 4.14 11.35
C LEU A 84 4.16 4.54 12.13
N GLY A 85 4.35 5.84 12.38
CA GLY A 85 5.40 6.36 13.26
C GLY A 85 6.62 6.89 12.52
N ASP A 86 7.83 6.47 12.94
CA ASP A 86 9.11 7.05 12.50
C ASP A 86 9.36 6.88 10.99
N PRO A 87 9.37 7.97 10.18
CA PRO A 87 9.59 7.90 8.74
C PRO A 87 10.91 7.25 8.35
N LYS A 88 11.95 7.31 9.21
CA LYS A 88 13.27 6.70 8.92
C LYS A 88 13.23 5.19 8.87
N LYS A 89 12.19 4.59 9.45
CA LYS A 89 11.95 3.14 9.47
C LYS A 89 10.92 2.71 8.44
N LEU A 90 10.45 3.63 7.59
CA LEU A 90 9.39 3.37 6.61
C LEU A 90 9.95 3.45 5.19
N VAL A 91 9.67 2.41 4.42
CA VAL A 91 9.86 2.40 2.97
C VAL A 91 8.48 2.27 2.34
N ILE A 92 8.14 3.12 1.37
CA ILE A 92 6.85 3.02 0.67
C ILE A 92 7.02 2.46 -0.74
N GLY A 93 6.07 1.64 -1.15
CA GLY A 93 5.99 1.11 -2.50
C GLY A 93 4.55 0.82 -2.89
N GLY A 94 4.35 0.45 -4.15
CA GLY A 94 3.03 0.05 -4.60
C GLY A 94 2.99 -0.27 -6.08
N LYS A 95 1.91 -0.94 -6.48
CA LYS A 95 1.62 -1.17 -7.89
C LYS A 95 1.00 0.09 -8.47
N HIS A 96 1.66 0.64 -9.51
CA HIS A 96 1.33 1.87 -10.22
C HIS A 96 -0.18 2.17 -10.38
N LEU A 97 -0.54 3.45 -10.26
CA LEU A 97 -1.93 3.95 -10.28
C LEU A 97 -2.48 4.29 -11.68
N GLN A 98 -1.73 4.08 -12.76
CA GLN A 98 -2.16 4.50 -14.09
C GLN A 98 -2.93 3.41 -14.84
N ASN A 99 -4.19 3.68 -15.18
CA ASN A 99 -4.82 3.10 -16.36
C ASN A 99 -4.15 3.71 -17.59
N ASN A 100 -3.19 3.00 -18.19
CA ASN A 100 -3.00 2.89 -19.63
C ASN A 100 -1.96 1.79 -19.89
N ALA A 101 -2.16 1.07 -21.00
CA ALA A 101 -1.50 -0.16 -21.37
C ALA A 101 0.03 -0.04 -21.59
N ASP A 102 0.85 0.08 -20.54
CA ASP A 102 2.25 -0.35 -20.63
C ASP A 102 2.97 -0.54 -19.28
N ARG A 103 3.71 -1.66 -19.24
CA ARG A 103 4.89 -2.03 -18.41
C ARG A 103 4.86 -2.10 -16.87
N ARG A 104 5.55 -3.15 -16.40
CA ARG A 104 5.80 -3.58 -15.03
C ARG A 104 6.82 -2.66 -14.35
N HIS A 105 6.40 -1.80 -13.43
CA HIS A 105 7.32 -1.06 -12.57
C HIS A 105 6.78 -1.02 -11.12
N LEU A 106 7.60 -1.50 -10.18
CA LEU A 106 7.50 -1.17 -8.76
C LEU A 106 8.12 0.21 -8.58
N ALA A 107 7.30 1.21 -8.23
CA ALA A 107 7.83 2.47 -7.74
C ALA A 107 8.04 2.32 -6.24
N ALA A 108 9.28 2.16 -5.81
CA ALA A 108 9.68 2.35 -4.43
C ALA A 108 10.08 3.83 -4.30
N PHE A 109 9.29 4.61 -3.58
CA PHE A 109 9.66 5.99 -3.23
C PHE A 109 10.25 5.95 -1.83
N CYS A 110 11.54 6.22 -1.71
CA CYS A 110 12.20 6.48 -0.43
C CYS A 110 12.50 7.97 -0.37
N GLY A 111 12.00 8.66 0.66
CA GLY A 111 12.33 10.05 0.96
C GLY A 111 11.16 11.01 0.81
N TRP A 112 10.55 11.36 1.94
CA TRP A 112 9.75 12.57 2.16
C TRP A 112 10.25 13.23 3.45
#